data_AF-A0A067Q594-F1
#
_entry.id   AF-A0A067Q594-F1
#
_cell.length_a   1.000
_cell.length_b   1.000
_cell.length_c   1.000
_cell.angle_alpha   90.00
_cell.angle_beta   90.00
_cell.angle_gamma   90.00
#
_symmetry.space_group_name_H-M   'P 1'
#
loop_
_entity.id
_entity.type
_entity.pdbx_description
1 polymer ?
#
loop_
_entity_poly.entity_id
_entity_poly.type
_entity_poly.pdbx_seq_one_letter_code
_entity_poly.pdbx_strand_id
1 'polypeptide(L)'
;MNETMLANFYTITTLLRGEPLPHNQIVLTDNTNRSSQEDYTPLRTCLSPPEPIQMPAKATGDPGLNGPASQESQPIGNPKVIDLAKITVDGVEIQFDLALLPEPPAVSFSDNMSELFREWSKSEKGYLTISGHKIPICQWDLYKCRRRGGICKDSRYWSKLRASWHNWKYVVEEFQKYPSEDTFHDAFVTSTGKRMCYSQILDRITKAKETGRSQFKADAEAARTFFGGQLDDPKAMGKFQYKKSGKWRIRSTDEQVAMAWRVLLEENEDIKLEWELRRILSAAES
;
A
#
# COMPACT_ATOMS: atom_id res chain seq x y z
N MET A 1 29.27 34.75 3.83
CA MET A 1 29.99 33.46 3.97
C MET A 1 29.93 33.10 5.45
N ASN A 2 29.14 32.11 5.83
CA ASN A 2 28.79 31.90 7.25
C ASN A 2 29.92 31.15 7.98
N GLU A 3 30.26 31.57 9.19
CA GLU A 3 31.35 30.97 9.99
C GLU A 3 31.15 29.47 10.22
N THR A 4 29.89 29.01 10.33
CA THR A 4 29.51 27.60 10.44
C THR A 4 29.96 26.76 9.24
N MET A 5 30.03 27.33 8.03
CA MET A 5 30.51 26.62 6.84
C MET A 5 32.04 26.43 6.87
N LEU A 6 32.78 27.43 7.34
CA LEU A 6 34.24 27.35 7.49
C LEU A 6 34.63 26.31 8.55
N ALA A 7 33.92 26.24 9.67
CA ALA A 7 34.15 25.24 10.72
C ALA A 7 33.99 23.81 10.19
N ASN A 8 32.91 23.52 9.45
CA ASN A 8 32.68 22.19 8.87
C ASN A 8 33.73 21.81 7.81
N PHE A 9 34.14 22.76 6.96
CA PHE A 9 35.18 22.52 5.96
C PHE A 9 36.53 22.18 6.61
N TYR A 10 36.89 22.88 7.69
CA TYR A 10 38.14 22.62 8.42
C TYR A 10 38.15 21.21 9.03
N THR A 11 37.07 20.81 9.73
CA THR A 11 36.96 19.48 10.34
C THR A 11 37.11 18.33 9.33
N ILE A 12 36.46 18.44 8.16
CA ILE A 12 36.54 17.40 7.11
C ILE A 12 37.95 17.33 6.50
N THR A 13 38.59 18.48 6.24
CA THR A 13 39.96 18.49 5.69
C THR A 13 41.04 18.01 6.65
N THR A 14 40.83 18.11 7.96
CA THR A 14 41.76 17.57 8.98
C THR A 14 41.65 16.05 9.08
N LEU A 15 40.43 15.50 9.07
CA LEU A 15 40.19 14.04 9.06
C LEU A 15 40.86 13.33 7.88
N LEU A 16 40.81 13.93 6.68
CA LEU A 16 41.44 13.37 5.47
C LEU A 16 42.98 13.39 5.48
N ARG A 17 43.63 14.10 6.42
CA ARG A 17 45.09 14.15 6.54
C ARG A 17 45.65 13.30 7.68
N GLY A 18 44.78 12.71 8.51
CA GLY A 18 45.19 11.95 9.69
C GLY A 18 45.84 12.79 10.79
N GLU A 19 45.64 14.11 10.79
CA GLU A 19 46.18 14.98 11.86
C GLU A 19 45.28 14.97 13.10
N PRO A 20 45.85 14.98 14.32
CA PRO A 20 45.07 14.94 15.55
C PRO A 20 44.29 16.26 15.75
N LEU A 21 42.97 16.13 15.95
CA LEU A 21 42.09 17.28 16.18
C LEU A 21 42.49 18.06 17.46
N PRO A 22 42.53 19.40 17.42
CA PRO A 22 42.84 20.21 18.59
C PRO A 22 41.74 20.05 19.66
N HIS A 23 42.15 19.70 20.88
CA HIS A 23 41.26 19.60 22.02
C HIS A 23 40.80 20.99 22.51
N ASN A 24 39.74 21.54 21.89
CA ASN A 24 38.69 22.29 22.60
C ASN A 24 37.55 22.74 21.67
N GLN A 25 36.39 23.04 22.30
CA GLN A 25 35.16 23.59 21.71
C GLN A 25 34.24 22.61 20.97
N ILE A 26 33.57 21.74 21.74
CA ILE A 26 32.22 21.29 21.38
C ILE A 26 31.24 22.31 21.98
N VAL A 27 30.70 23.20 21.14
CA VAL A 27 29.60 24.09 21.53
C VAL A 27 28.29 23.47 21.03
N LEU A 28 27.57 22.81 21.94
CA LEU A 28 26.20 22.35 21.70
C LEU A 28 25.26 23.56 21.66
N THR A 29 24.59 23.78 20.54
CA THR A 29 23.44 24.70 20.44
C THR A 29 22.19 23.91 20.05
N ASP A 30 21.36 23.64 21.06
CA ASP A 30 20.01 23.08 20.86
C ASP A 30 19.13 24.08 20.09
N ASN A 31 18.75 23.73 18.86
CA ASN A 31 17.84 24.55 18.06
C ASN A 31 16.41 24.00 18.12
N THR A 32 15.75 24.19 19.26
CA THR A 32 14.32 23.90 19.40
C THR A 32 13.50 25.06 18.83
N ASN A 33 13.08 24.96 17.57
CA ASN A 33 12.10 25.90 17.02
C ASN A 33 10.75 25.22 16.78
N ARG A 34 9.86 25.40 17.76
CA ARG A 34 8.47 24.96 17.76
C ARG A 34 7.60 26.16 17.38
N SER A 35 7.12 26.20 16.14
CA SER A 35 6.15 27.22 15.70
C SER A 35 4.81 26.58 15.33
N SER A 36 3.73 27.23 15.74
CA SER A 36 2.35 26.75 15.64
C SER A 36 1.51 27.72 14.82
N GLN A 37 0.68 27.22 13.90
CA GLN A 37 -0.61 27.77 13.45
C GLN A 37 -1.24 26.68 12.55
N GLU A 38 -2.31 26.00 12.95
CA GLU A 38 -3.71 26.46 13.03
C GLU A 38 -4.32 26.79 11.66
N ASP A 39 -5.30 25.96 11.25
CA ASP A 39 -6.53 26.48 10.63
C ASP A 39 -7.72 25.50 10.75
N TYR A 40 -8.92 26.07 10.87
CA TYR A 40 -10.24 25.44 11.10
C TYR A 40 -11.09 25.54 9.81
N THR A 41 -12.16 24.80 9.47
CA THR A 41 -13.03 23.74 10.07
C THR A 41 -13.76 23.02 8.87
N PRO A 42 -14.88 22.23 8.94
CA PRO A 42 -15.71 21.78 10.07
C PRO A 42 -15.99 20.27 10.17
N LEU A 43 -16.59 19.91 11.31
CA LEU A 43 -17.08 18.59 11.69
C LEU A 43 -18.25 18.12 10.81
N ARG A 44 -18.21 16.86 10.34
CA ARG A 44 -19.43 16.14 9.93
C ARG A 44 -20.02 15.43 11.14
N THR A 45 -21.18 15.90 11.59
CA THR A 45 -22.02 15.21 12.56
C THR A 45 -22.58 13.92 11.94
N CYS A 46 -22.26 12.76 12.52
CA CYS A 46 -22.89 11.50 12.15
C CYS A 46 -24.28 11.42 12.81
N LEU A 47 -25.33 11.66 12.02
CA LEU A 47 -26.70 11.36 12.42
C LEU A 47 -27.02 9.89 12.12
N SER A 48 -27.67 9.22 13.07
CA SER A 48 -28.07 7.80 12.96
C SER A 48 -29.14 7.57 11.88
N PRO A 49 -29.29 6.32 11.36
CA PRO A 49 -30.16 6.04 10.22
C PRO A 49 -31.64 5.90 10.61
N PRO A 50 -32.60 6.22 9.71
CA PRO A 50 -33.98 5.76 9.79
C PRO A 50 -34.13 4.26 9.41
N GLU A 51 -35.20 3.64 9.90
CA GLU A 51 -35.46 2.19 9.82
C GLU A 51 -35.80 1.65 8.40
N PRO A 52 -35.72 0.32 8.18
CA PRO A 52 -35.99 -0.29 6.88
C PRO A 52 -37.49 -0.39 6.55
N ILE A 53 -37.88 0.07 5.36
CA ILE A 53 -39.23 -0.13 4.81
C ILE A 53 -39.36 -1.58 4.34
N GLN A 54 -40.28 -2.34 4.94
CA GLN A 54 -40.73 -3.64 4.42
C GLN A 54 -41.83 -3.47 3.37
N MET A 55 -41.76 -4.20 2.26
CA MET A 55 -42.89 -4.46 1.36
C MET A 55 -42.82 -5.89 0.75
N PRO A 56 -43.95 -6.46 0.30
CA PRO A 56 -44.22 -7.88 0.52
C PRO A 56 -44.01 -8.80 -0.69
N ALA A 57 -43.93 -10.10 -0.39
CA ALA A 57 -44.01 -11.17 -1.37
C ALA A 57 -45.40 -11.26 -2.02
N LYS A 58 -45.47 -11.72 -3.28
CA LYS A 58 -46.70 -12.18 -3.92
C LYS A 58 -46.42 -13.46 -4.72
N ALA A 59 -47.40 -14.36 -4.74
CA ALA A 59 -47.21 -15.77 -5.06
C ALA A 59 -47.93 -16.22 -6.34
N THR A 60 -47.49 -17.40 -6.82
CA THR A 60 -48.25 -18.45 -7.55
C THR A 60 -48.89 -18.14 -8.92
N GLY A 61 -48.55 -18.99 -9.90
CA GLY A 61 -49.29 -19.21 -11.15
C GLY A 61 -48.74 -20.47 -11.85
N ASP A 62 -49.61 -21.46 -12.11
CA ASP A 62 -49.23 -22.83 -12.54
C ASP A 62 -49.57 -23.06 -14.06
N PRO A 63 -49.72 -24.27 -14.66
CA PRO A 63 -48.96 -24.63 -15.87
C PRO A 63 -49.80 -24.81 -17.15
N GLY A 64 -49.15 -24.89 -18.33
CA GLY A 64 -49.87 -25.02 -19.62
C GLY A 64 -49.08 -25.53 -20.85
N LEU A 65 -49.07 -26.86 -21.02
CA LEU A 65 -49.21 -27.64 -22.28
C LEU A 65 -48.44 -27.28 -23.58
N ASN A 66 -47.45 -28.13 -23.91
CA ASN A 66 -47.23 -28.87 -25.17
C ASN A 66 -47.62 -28.29 -26.56
N GLY A 67 -46.63 -28.22 -27.45
CA GLY A 67 -46.75 -28.24 -28.92
C GLY A 67 -45.42 -28.67 -29.57
N PRO A 68 -45.38 -29.54 -30.61
CA PRO A 68 -44.14 -30.23 -31.01
C PRO A 68 -43.40 -29.65 -32.22
N ALA A 69 -42.16 -30.13 -32.38
CA ALA A 69 -41.37 -30.26 -33.62
C ALA A 69 -40.84 -29.00 -34.33
N SER A 70 -39.54 -28.74 -34.14
CA SER A 70 -38.58 -28.59 -35.25
C SER A 70 -37.16 -28.82 -34.73
N GLN A 71 -36.48 -29.89 -35.20
CA GLN A 71 -35.04 -30.06 -34.97
C GLN A 71 -34.28 -29.20 -35.98
N GLU A 72 -34.02 -27.95 -35.61
CA GLU A 72 -33.08 -27.11 -36.33
C GLU A 72 -31.68 -27.34 -35.75
N SER A 73 -30.78 -27.89 -36.58
CA SER A 73 -29.40 -28.21 -36.21
C SER A 73 -28.60 -26.94 -35.92
N GLN A 74 -28.60 -26.51 -34.66
CA GLN A 74 -27.78 -25.39 -34.18
C GLN A 74 -26.30 -25.65 -34.52
N PRO A 75 -25.57 -24.65 -35.07
CA PRO A 75 -24.15 -24.81 -35.35
C PRO A 75 -23.40 -25.03 -34.03
N ILE A 76 -22.37 -25.89 -34.06
CA ILE A 76 -21.51 -26.17 -32.91
C ILE A 76 -20.84 -24.86 -32.50
N GLY A 77 -21.39 -24.22 -31.46
CA GLY A 77 -20.88 -22.95 -30.95
C GLY A 77 -19.44 -23.12 -30.50
N ASN A 78 -18.58 -22.18 -30.90
CA ASN A 78 -17.18 -22.15 -30.46
C ASN A 78 -17.11 -22.34 -28.94
N PRO A 79 -16.24 -23.22 -28.42
CA PRO A 79 -16.18 -23.51 -27.00
C PRO A 79 -15.94 -22.22 -26.23
N LYS A 80 -16.93 -21.83 -25.42
CA LYS A 80 -16.84 -20.66 -24.55
C LYS A 80 -15.64 -20.85 -23.63
N VAL A 81 -14.59 -20.04 -23.82
CA VAL A 81 -13.41 -20.07 -22.96
C VAL A 81 -13.87 -19.74 -21.54
N ILE A 82 -13.76 -20.71 -20.64
CA ILE A 82 -14.12 -20.55 -19.23
C ILE A 82 -12.88 -20.00 -18.52
N ASP A 83 -12.96 -18.73 -18.10
CA ASP A 83 -11.91 -18.09 -17.32
C ASP A 83 -11.94 -18.59 -15.87
N LEU A 84 -11.32 -19.75 -15.64
CA LEU A 84 -11.20 -20.35 -14.32
C LEU A 84 -10.16 -19.62 -13.45
N ALA A 85 -10.58 -19.16 -12.29
CA ALA A 85 -9.71 -18.68 -11.22
C ALA A 85 -9.48 -19.76 -10.16
N LYS A 86 -8.33 -19.69 -9.48
CA LYS A 86 -7.89 -20.58 -8.40
C LYS A 86 -7.60 -19.76 -7.15
N ILE A 87 -8.09 -20.21 -6.00
CA ILE A 87 -7.83 -19.61 -4.68
C ILE A 87 -7.51 -20.66 -3.65
N THR A 88 -6.79 -20.29 -2.60
CA THR A 88 -6.54 -21.17 -1.45
C THR A 88 -7.20 -20.55 -0.22
N VAL A 89 -8.36 -21.09 0.18
CA VAL A 89 -9.05 -20.72 1.44
C VAL A 89 -8.80 -21.83 2.44
N ASP A 90 -8.26 -21.50 3.61
CA ASP A 90 -7.96 -22.46 4.69
C ASP A 90 -7.17 -23.71 4.25
N GLY A 91 -6.27 -23.55 3.27
CA GLY A 91 -5.47 -24.62 2.69
C GLY A 91 -6.14 -25.42 1.56
N VAL A 92 -7.42 -25.17 1.27
CA VAL A 92 -8.18 -25.83 0.20
C VAL A 92 -8.11 -25.01 -1.09
N GLU A 93 -7.68 -25.63 -2.19
CA GLU A 93 -7.73 -25.00 -3.52
C GLU A 93 -9.15 -25.05 -4.09
N ILE A 94 -9.80 -23.88 -4.22
CA ILE A 94 -11.12 -23.73 -4.83
C ILE A 94 -10.95 -23.18 -6.25
N GLN A 95 -11.59 -23.84 -7.21
CA GLN A 95 -11.68 -23.38 -8.60
C GLN A 95 -13.09 -22.85 -8.88
N PHE A 96 -13.18 -21.71 -9.57
CA PHE A 96 -14.46 -21.11 -9.95
C PHE A 96 -14.36 -20.34 -11.27
N ASP A 97 -15.48 -20.26 -11.98
CA ASP A 97 -15.63 -19.44 -13.18
C ASP A 97 -15.76 -17.95 -12.78
N LEU A 98 -14.90 -17.09 -13.32
CA LEU A 98 -14.96 -15.64 -13.11
C LEU A 98 -16.26 -15.01 -13.64
N ALA A 99 -16.98 -15.67 -14.55
CA ALA A 99 -18.30 -15.23 -15.02
C ALA A 99 -19.43 -15.54 -14.02
N LEU A 100 -19.23 -16.47 -13.08
CA LEU A 100 -20.21 -16.88 -12.05
C LEU A 100 -19.95 -16.21 -10.68
N LEU A 101 -19.05 -15.23 -10.63
CA LEU A 101 -18.84 -14.41 -9.44
C LEU A 101 -20.14 -13.67 -9.04
N PRO A 102 -20.55 -13.71 -7.77
CA PRO A 102 -21.74 -13.00 -7.29
C PRO A 102 -21.57 -11.47 -7.40
N GLU A 103 -22.64 -10.74 -7.12
CA GLU A 103 -22.55 -9.28 -6.97
C GLU A 103 -21.70 -8.88 -5.75
N PRO A 104 -21.07 -7.69 -5.77
CA PRO A 104 -20.22 -7.25 -4.67
C PRO A 104 -21.05 -6.97 -3.42
N PRO A 105 -20.67 -7.48 -2.24
CA PRO A 105 -21.40 -7.18 -1.01
C PRO A 105 -21.33 -5.68 -0.69
N ALA A 106 -22.48 -5.10 -0.35
CA ALA A 106 -22.63 -3.69 0.01
C ALA A 106 -22.18 -3.43 1.48
N VAL A 107 -20.92 -3.74 1.77
CA VAL A 107 -20.35 -3.63 3.13
C VAL A 107 -19.48 -2.38 3.30
N SER A 108 -19.52 -1.79 4.50
CA SER A 108 -18.61 -0.75 4.96
C SER A 108 -18.15 -1.05 6.38
N PHE A 109 -16.89 -0.76 6.67
CA PHE A 109 -16.28 -0.88 8.00
C PHE A 109 -15.82 0.47 8.56
N SER A 110 -16.32 1.57 7.99
CA SER A 110 -16.07 2.96 8.44
C SER A 110 -16.36 3.16 9.92
N ASP A 111 -17.41 2.50 10.42
CA ASP A 111 -17.98 2.70 11.75
C ASP A 111 -17.71 1.50 12.67
N ASN A 112 -17.08 0.44 12.15
CA ASN A 112 -16.76 -0.79 12.90
C ASN A 112 -15.46 -1.44 12.40
N MET A 113 -14.32 -0.93 12.89
CA MET A 113 -12.99 -1.47 12.52
C MET A 113 -12.71 -2.82 13.18
N SER A 114 -13.22 -3.07 14.39
CA SER A 114 -13.10 -4.36 15.10
C SER A 114 -13.64 -5.53 14.26
N GLU A 115 -14.75 -5.27 13.56
CA GLU A 115 -15.32 -6.21 12.60
C GLU A 115 -14.46 -6.39 11.35
N LEU A 116 -13.87 -5.33 10.78
CA LEU A 116 -12.89 -5.47 9.70
C LEU A 116 -11.71 -6.36 10.13
N PHE A 117 -11.14 -6.14 11.33
CA PHE A 117 -10.00 -6.92 11.82
C PHE A 117 -10.34 -8.41 11.97
N ARG A 118 -11.54 -8.75 12.45
CA ARG A 118 -12.01 -10.14 12.61
C ARG A 118 -12.30 -10.81 11.26
N GLU A 119 -13.03 -10.12 10.38
CA GLU A 119 -13.49 -10.66 9.09
C GLU A 119 -12.37 -10.69 8.02
N TRP A 120 -11.26 -9.95 8.23
CA TRP A 120 -10.13 -9.89 7.31
C TRP A 120 -9.59 -11.28 6.93
N SER A 121 -9.37 -12.14 7.92
CA SER A 121 -8.79 -13.47 7.71
C SER A 121 -9.78 -14.63 7.89
N LYS A 122 -10.87 -14.45 8.66
CA LYS A 122 -11.73 -15.57 9.09
C LYS A 122 -13.06 -15.70 8.36
N SER A 123 -13.53 -14.65 7.69
CA SER A 123 -14.80 -14.68 6.92
C SER A 123 -16.03 -15.11 7.72
N GLU A 124 -16.06 -14.94 9.04
CA GLU A 124 -17.08 -15.52 9.93
C GLU A 124 -18.51 -15.19 9.46
N LYS A 125 -18.76 -13.93 9.06
CA LYS A 125 -20.05 -13.47 8.52
C LYS A 125 -20.34 -13.88 7.07
N GLY A 126 -19.35 -14.34 6.32
CA GLY A 126 -19.55 -14.90 4.98
C GLY A 126 -20.03 -13.92 3.91
N TYR A 127 -19.72 -12.61 4.06
CA TYR A 127 -20.15 -11.53 3.15
C TYR A 127 -19.96 -11.83 1.66
N LEU A 128 -18.92 -12.60 1.33
CA LEU A 128 -18.69 -13.16 0.02
C LEU A 128 -18.61 -14.68 0.16
N THR A 129 -19.44 -15.39 -0.59
CA THR A 129 -19.43 -16.85 -0.67
C THR A 129 -19.34 -17.27 -2.14
N ILE A 130 -18.39 -18.13 -2.48
CA ILE A 130 -18.18 -18.68 -3.83
C ILE A 130 -18.24 -20.20 -3.74
N SER A 131 -19.09 -20.84 -4.52
CA SER A 131 -19.26 -22.32 -4.52
C SER A 131 -19.43 -22.91 -3.10
N GLY A 132 -20.22 -22.23 -2.25
CA GLY A 132 -20.45 -22.63 -0.85
C GLY A 132 -19.34 -22.26 0.15
N HIS A 133 -18.19 -21.76 -0.31
CA HIS A 133 -17.05 -21.40 0.53
C HIS A 133 -17.05 -19.90 0.86
N LYS A 134 -16.95 -19.56 2.15
CA LYS A 134 -16.83 -18.16 2.60
C LYS A 134 -15.42 -17.63 2.28
N ILE A 135 -15.32 -16.44 1.69
CA ILE A 135 -14.06 -15.89 1.19
C ILE A 135 -13.57 -14.74 2.11
N PRO A 136 -12.36 -14.83 2.69
CA PRO A 136 -11.86 -13.80 3.60
C PRO A 136 -11.65 -12.47 2.88
N ILE A 137 -11.87 -11.33 3.57
CA ILE A 137 -11.70 -10.00 2.96
C ILE A 137 -10.27 -9.84 2.43
N CYS A 138 -9.26 -10.40 3.10
CA CYS A 138 -7.87 -10.37 2.63
C CYS A 138 -7.68 -10.99 1.23
N GLN A 139 -8.55 -11.94 0.85
CA GLN A 139 -8.56 -12.60 -0.45
C GLN A 139 -9.44 -11.90 -1.49
N TRP A 140 -10.14 -10.80 -1.19
CA TRP A 140 -10.96 -10.10 -2.20
C TRP A 140 -10.13 -9.35 -3.27
N ASP A 141 -8.82 -9.56 -3.32
CA ASP A 141 -7.94 -9.04 -4.38
C ASP A 141 -8.14 -9.77 -5.74
N LEU A 142 -8.79 -10.93 -5.72
CA LEU A 142 -9.03 -11.84 -6.86
C LEU A 142 -9.75 -11.22 -8.05
N TYR A 143 -10.53 -10.18 -7.84
CA TYR A 143 -11.17 -9.42 -8.91
C TYR A 143 -10.14 -8.73 -9.83
N LYS A 144 -8.84 -8.70 -9.47
CA LYS A 144 -7.74 -8.37 -10.39
C LYS A 144 -7.59 -9.39 -11.53
N CYS A 145 -7.85 -10.69 -11.29
CA CYS A 145 -7.77 -11.75 -12.31
C CYS A 145 -8.78 -11.54 -13.45
N ARG A 146 -9.94 -10.96 -13.13
CA ARG A 146 -11.04 -10.62 -14.06
C ARG A 146 -10.62 -9.74 -15.25
N ARG A 147 -9.48 -9.05 -15.17
CA ARG A 147 -8.96 -8.23 -16.28
C ARG A 147 -8.25 -9.02 -17.39
N ARG A 148 -7.87 -10.29 -17.18
CA ARG A 148 -7.05 -11.04 -18.15
C ARG A 148 -7.82 -11.64 -19.33
N GLY A 149 -9.13 -11.86 -19.21
CA GLY A 149 -9.96 -12.44 -20.28
C GLY A 149 -10.86 -11.45 -21.04
N GLY A 150 -10.80 -10.15 -20.74
CA GLY A 150 -11.69 -9.14 -21.34
C GLY A 150 -13.16 -9.21 -20.89
N ILE A 151 -13.60 -10.34 -20.33
CA ILE A 151 -14.91 -10.54 -19.73
C ILE A 151 -14.92 -9.86 -18.34
N CYS A 152 -15.17 -8.56 -18.33
CA CYS A 152 -16.37 -8.01 -17.68
C CYS A 152 -16.50 -6.50 -17.87
N LYS A 153 -17.75 -6.05 -17.98
CA LYS A 153 -18.10 -4.64 -17.81
C LYS A 153 -17.62 -4.19 -16.42
N ASP A 154 -16.92 -3.05 -16.36
CA ASP A 154 -16.45 -2.43 -15.13
C ASP A 154 -17.67 -1.94 -14.33
N SER A 155 -18.28 -2.86 -13.57
CA SER A 155 -19.44 -2.53 -12.74
C SER A 155 -18.98 -1.55 -11.68
N ARG A 156 -19.58 -0.35 -11.68
CA ARG A 156 -19.28 0.77 -10.76
C ARG A 156 -19.21 0.32 -9.29
N TYR A 157 -19.95 -0.72 -8.92
CA TYR A 157 -19.93 -1.33 -7.59
C TYR A 157 -18.62 -2.08 -7.30
N TRP A 158 -18.11 -2.88 -8.23
CA TRP A 158 -16.83 -3.57 -8.11
C TRP A 158 -15.64 -2.59 -8.06
N SER A 159 -15.66 -1.53 -8.88
CA SER A 159 -14.61 -0.49 -8.86
C SER A 159 -14.60 0.27 -7.53
N LYS A 160 -15.78 0.58 -6.96
CA LYS A 160 -15.91 1.15 -5.60
C LYS A 160 -15.43 0.21 -4.51
N LEU A 161 -15.89 -1.05 -4.50
CA LEU A 161 -15.50 -2.04 -3.50
C LEU A 161 -13.98 -2.28 -3.53
N ARG A 162 -13.36 -2.27 -4.72
CA ARG A 162 -11.90 -2.33 -4.86
C ARG A 162 -11.20 -1.15 -4.18
N ALA A 163 -11.72 0.07 -4.29
CA ALA A 163 -11.13 1.23 -3.61
C ALA A 163 -11.23 1.07 -2.08
N SER A 164 -12.43 0.74 -1.57
CA SER A 164 -12.63 0.44 -0.15
C SER A 164 -11.70 -0.67 0.35
N TRP A 165 -11.53 -1.75 -0.42
CA TRP A 165 -10.64 -2.86 -0.08
C TRP A 165 -9.17 -2.44 0.06
N HIS A 166 -8.64 -1.55 -0.79
CA HIS A 166 -7.27 -1.07 -0.63
C HIS A 166 -7.14 -0.22 0.65
N ASN A 167 -8.17 0.57 0.99
CA ASN A 167 -8.18 1.36 2.22
C ASN A 167 -8.28 0.45 3.47
N TRP A 168 -9.15 -0.56 3.44
CA TRP A 168 -9.22 -1.59 4.49
C TRP A 168 -7.88 -2.32 4.65
N LYS A 169 -7.26 -2.73 3.55
CA LYS A 169 -5.95 -3.36 3.55
C LYS A 169 -4.91 -2.50 4.25
N TYR A 170 -4.84 -1.20 3.96
CA TYR A 170 -3.87 -0.31 4.61
C TYR A 170 -4.10 -0.16 6.12
N VAL A 171 -5.36 -0.11 6.56
CA VAL A 171 -5.69 -0.04 8.00
C VAL A 171 -5.35 -1.37 8.69
N VAL A 172 -5.60 -2.52 8.06
CA VAL A 172 -5.24 -3.83 8.61
C VAL A 172 -3.72 -4.07 8.62
N GLU A 173 -3.00 -3.72 7.56
CA GLU A 173 -1.52 -3.77 7.51
C GLU A 173 -0.89 -2.92 8.62
N GLU A 174 -1.49 -1.78 8.96
CA GLU A 174 -1.03 -0.94 10.06
C GLU A 174 -1.38 -1.55 11.42
N PHE A 175 -2.61 -2.02 11.60
CA PHE A 175 -3.07 -2.73 12.80
C PHE A 175 -2.20 -3.95 13.14
N GLN A 176 -1.76 -4.72 12.14
CA GLN A 176 -0.88 -5.89 12.31
C GLN A 176 0.50 -5.57 12.92
N LYS A 177 0.89 -4.30 13.04
CA LYS A 177 2.09 -3.86 13.76
C LYS A 177 1.90 -3.78 15.28
N TYR A 178 0.66 -3.87 15.76
CA TYR A 178 0.28 -3.68 17.15
C TYR A 178 -0.16 -5.02 17.79
N PRO A 179 0.15 -5.28 19.07
CA PRO A 179 -0.25 -6.52 19.74
C PRO A 179 -1.78 -6.67 19.93
N SER A 180 -2.51 -5.56 20.04
CA SER A 180 -3.96 -5.56 20.30
C SER A 180 -4.67 -4.34 19.71
N GLU A 181 -6.00 -4.44 19.58
CA GLU A 181 -6.86 -3.36 19.08
C GLU A 181 -6.81 -2.10 19.97
N ASP A 182 -6.74 -2.24 21.29
CA ASP A 182 -6.54 -1.08 22.18
C ASP A 182 -5.17 -0.42 21.95
N THR A 183 -4.07 -1.18 21.85
CA THR A 183 -2.75 -0.59 21.57
C THR A 183 -2.66 0.10 20.21
N PHE A 184 -3.43 -0.36 19.22
CA PHE A 184 -3.60 0.34 17.96
C PHE A 184 -4.36 1.66 18.16
N HIS A 185 -5.53 1.63 18.81
CA HIS A 185 -6.30 2.85 19.07
C HIS A 185 -5.55 3.89 19.91
N ASP A 186 -4.74 3.46 20.86
CA ASP A 186 -3.94 4.33 21.74
C ASP A 186 -2.73 4.93 21.01
N ALA A 187 -2.33 4.39 19.84
CA ALA A 187 -1.40 5.06 18.92
C ALA A 187 -2.09 6.04 17.96
N PHE A 188 -3.39 5.86 17.73
CA PHE A 188 -4.24 6.68 16.85
C PHE A 188 -5.17 7.60 17.63
N VAL A 189 -4.56 8.52 18.39
CA VAL A 189 -5.25 9.53 19.22
C VAL A 189 -5.03 10.94 18.64
N THR A 190 -6.05 11.78 18.67
CA THR A 190 -5.97 13.20 18.31
C THR A 190 -5.13 13.99 19.31
N SER A 191 -4.71 15.21 18.93
CA SER A 191 -4.09 16.18 19.87
C SER A 191 -4.95 16.50 21.10
N THR A 192 -6.26 16.26 21.03
CA THR A 192 -7.24 16.42 22.11
C THR A 192 -7.47 15.16 22.95
N GLY A 193 -6.67 14.11 22.76
CA GLY A 193 -6.77 12.86 23.55
C GLY A 193 -7.94 11.95 23.17
N LYS A 194 -8.60 12.17 22.02
CA LYS A 194 -9.72 11.32 21.55
C LYS A 194 -9.24 10.30 20.52
N ARG A 195 -9.76 9.07 20.56
CA ARG A 195 -9.50 8.05 19.52
C ARG A 195 -9.91 8.60 18.15
N MET A 196 -9.03 8.47 17.15
CA MET A 196 -9.29 8.86 15.77
C MET A 196 -10.36 7.95 15.13
N CYS A 197 -11.21 8.52 14.26
CA CYS A 197 -12.14 7.72 13.46
C CYS A 197 -11.44 7.10 12.23
N TYR A 198 -12.12 6.15 11.57
CA TYR A 198 -11.56 5.40 10.43
C TYR A 198 -10.92 6.28 9.34
N SER A 199 -11.58 7.39 8.94
CA SER A 199 -11.04 8.30 7.91
C SER A 199 -9.78 9.03 8.39
N GLN A 200 -9.74 9.50 9.64
CA GLN A 200 -8.56 10.14 10.22
C GLN A 200 -7.36 9.18 10.31
N ILE A 201 -7.61 7.92 10.66
CA ILE A 201 -6.60 6.85 10.68
C ILE A 201 -6.08 6.59 9.26
N LEU A 202 -6.99 6.39 8.30
CA LEU A 202 -6.65 6.15 6.89
C LEU A 202 -5.84 7.31 6.29
N ASP A 203 -6.22 8.57 6.56
CA ASP A 203 -5.50 9.75 6.11
C ASP A 203 -4.09 9.83 6.72
N ARG A 204 -3.94 9.53 8.01
CA ARG A 204 -2.64 9.50 8.70
C ARG A 204 -1.72 8.42 8.11
N ILE A 205 -2.24 7.21 7.87
CA ILE A 205 -1.50 6.11 7.23
C ILE A 205 -1.12 6.49 5.78
N THR A 206 -2.05 7.09 5.04
CA THR A 206 -1.82 7.47 3.64
C THR A 206 -0.76 8.55 3.51
N LYS A 207 -0.81 9.58 4.36
CA LYS A 207 0.22 10.64 4.46
C LYS A 207 1.57 10.07 4.87
N ALA A 208 1.64 9.17 5.85
CA ALA A 208 2.89 8.51 6.22
C ALA A 208 3.49 7.70 5.06
N LYS A 209 2.67 6.92 4.34
CA LYS A 209 3.08 6.20 3.13
C LYS A 209 3.50 7.16 2.00
N GLU A 210 2.87 8.33 1.88
CA GLU A 210 3.24 9.34 0.89
C GLU A 210 4.59 10.01 1.20
N THR A 211 4.81 10.46 2.43
CA THR A 211 6.12 10.97 2.88
C THR A 211 7.22 9.92 2.66
N GLY A 212 6.94 8.65 2.98
CA GLY A 212 7.86 7.53 2.69
C GLY A 212 8.17 7.37 1.19
N ARG A 213 7.15 7.43 0.32
CA ARG A 213 7.36 7.41 -1.15
C ARG A 213 8.19 8.59 -1.64
N SER A 214 7.97 9.79 -1.12
CA SER A 214 8.76 10.98 -1.49
C SER A 214 10.23 10.85 -1.07
N GLN A 215 10.49 10.29 0.12
CA GLN A 215 11.86 9.97 0.56
C GLN A 215 12.49 8.88 -0.33
N PHE A 216 11.78 7.79 -0.62
CA PHE A 216 12.29 6.75 -1.52
C PHE A 216 12.55 7.28 -2.93
N LYS A 217 11.73 8.21 -3.43
CA LYS A 217 11.98 8.87 -4.71
C LYS A 217 13.28 9.68 -4.66
N ALA A 218 13.46 10.53 -3.65
CA ALA A 218 14.67 11.33 -3.48
C ALA A 218 15.94 10.46 -3.35
N ASP A 219 15.89 9.40 -2.56
CA ASP A 219 17.00 8.45 -2.40
C ASP A 219 17.30 7.67 -3.68
N ALA A 220 16.29 7.30 -4.46
CA ALA A 220 16.47 6.63 -5.75
C ALA A 220 17.03 7.58 -6.81
N GLU A 221 16.62 8.85 -6.80
CA GLU A 221 17.18 9.90 -7.65
C GLU A 221 18.64 10.21 -7.26
N ALA A 222 18.96 10.24 -5.96
CA ALA A 222 20.33 10.35 -5.46
C ALA A 222 21.22 9.20 -5.96
N ALA A 223 20.78 7.95 -5.79
CA ALA A 223 21.50 6.77 -6.28
C ALA A 223 21.73 6.82 -7.80
N ARG A 224 20.68 7.13 -8.57
CA ARG A 224 20.79 7.29 -10.04
C ARG A 224 21.76 8.40 -10.42
N THR A 225 21.74 9.53 -9.72
CA THR A 225 22.64 10.66 -9.97
C THR A 225 24.09 10.29 -9.66
N PHE A 226 24.32 9.58 -8.54
CA PHE A 226 25.65 9.16 -8.12
C PHE A 226 26.33 8.26 -9.17
N PHE A 227 25.59 7.27 -9.69
CA PHE A 227 26.05 6.30 -10.71
C PHE A 227 25.75 6.71 -12.17
N GLY A 228 25.45 7.98 -12.45
CA GLY A 228 25.20 8.45 -13.84
C GLY A 228 24.07 7.73 -14.58
N GLY A 229 23.08 7.21 -13.83
CA GLY A 229 21.95 6.42 -14.33
C GLY A 229 22.19 4.91 -14.42
N GLN A 230 23.42 4.42 -14.32
CA GLN A 230 23.77 3.01 -14.48
C GLN A 230 23.85 2.29 -13.12
N LEU A 231 22.72 1.75 -12.66
CA LEU A 231 22.64 1.04 -11.36
C LEU A 231 23.31 -0.35 -11.36
N ASP A 232 23.87 -0.79 -12.49
CA ASP A 232 24.69 -2.00 -12.62
C ASP A 232 26.21 -1.71 -12.65
N ASP A 233 26.63 -0.47 -12.38
CA ASP A 233 28.04 -0.09 -12.21
C ASP A 233 28.77 -1.04 -11.22
N PRO A 234 29.97 -1.54 -11.54
CA PRO A 234 30.76 -2.39 -10.64
C PRO A 234 30.96 -1.79 -9.22
N LYS A 235 31.07 -0.47 -9.09
CA LYS A 235 31.14 0.24 -7.80
C LYS A 235 29.90 0.01 -6.92
N ALA A 236 28.74 -0.25 -7.50
CA ALA A 236 27.53 -0.57 -6.75
C ALA A 236 27.51 -2.00 -6.18
N MET A 237 28.57 -2.81 -6.43
CA MET A 237 28.76 -4.15 -5.87
C MET A 237 27.55 -5.09 -6.06
N GLY A 238 26.77 -4.88 -7.13
CA GLY A 238 25.54 -5.62 -7.41
C GLY A 238 24.37 -5.36 -6.45
N LYS A 239 24.42 -4.38 -5.54
CA LYS A 239 23.34 -4.11 -4.54
C LYS A 239 22.00 -3.80 -5.20
N PHE A 240 22.01 -3.09 -6.33
CA PHE A 240 20.80 -2.81 -7.11
C PHE A 240 20.35 -3.98 -7.99
N GLN A 241 21.03 -5.13 -7.96
CA GLN A 241 20.65 -6.31 -8.72
C GLN A 241 19.94 -7.34 -7.83
N TYR A 242 19.12 -8.19 -8.45
CA TYR A 242 18.47 -9.32 -7.81
C TYR A 242 18.26 -10.47 -8.81
N LYS A 243 18.21 -11.71 -8.31
CA LYS A 243 18.03 -12.90 -9.15
C LYS A 243 16.55 -13.29 -9.20
N LYS A 244 15.98 -13.37 -10.40
CA LYS A 244 14.59 -13.79 -10.65
C LYS A 244 14.52 -14.81 -11.78
N SER A 245 13.99 -15.99 -11.49
CA SER A 245 13.88 -17.11 -12.45
C SER A 245 15.23 -17.43 -13.11
N GLY A 246 16.27 -17.56 -12.29
CA GLY A 246 17.65 -17.83 -12.73
C GLY A 246 18.42 -16.64 -13.31
N LYS A 247 17.74 -15.59 -13.78
CA LYS A 247 18.34 -14.41 -14.45
C LYS A 247 18.55 -13.25 -13.47
N TRP A 248 19.64 -12.51 -13.62
CA TRP A 248 19.86 -11.24 -12.93
C TRP A 248 18.97 -10.15 -13.53
N ARG A 249 18.50 -9.22 -12.67
CA ARG A 249 17.71 -8.05 -13.04
C ARG A 249 18.09 -6.88 -12.14
N ILE A 250 18.04 -5.66 -12.69
CA ILE A 250 18.19 -4.42 -11.93
C ILE A 250 16.85 -4.10 -11.21
N ARG A 251 16.94 -3.58 -9.99
CA ARG A 251 15.81 -3.03 -9.21
C ARG A 251 15.26 -1.79 -9.92
N SER A 252 13.97 -1.80 -10.23
CA SER A 252 13.36 -0.76 -11.07
C SER A 252 12.42 0.19 -10.33
N THR A 253 11.98 -0.14 -9.13
CA THR A 253 11.10 0.74 -8.34
C THR A 253 11.92 1.63 -7.40
N ASP A 254 11.45 2.86 -7.18
CA ASP A 254 12.17 3.83 -6.32
C ASP A 254 12.40 3.28 -4.91
N GLU A 255 11.40 2.63 -4.31
CA GLU A 255 11.53 1.93 -3.02
C GLU A 255 12.66 0.89 -3.01
N GLN A 256 12.76 0.04 -4.03
CA GLN A 256 13.80 -0.98 -4.11
C GLN A 256 15.19 -0.37 -4.32
N VAL A 257 15.30 0.71 -5.11
CA VAL A 257 16.55 1.42 -5.35
C VAL A 257 16.98 2.17 -4.07
N ALA A 258 16.07 2.90 -3.42
CA ALA A 258 16.33 3.61 -2.18
C ALA A 258 16.78 2.68 -1.04
N MET A 259 16.12 1.54 -0.86
CA MET A 259 16.55 0.55 0.13
C MET A 259 17.96 0.01 -0.17
N ALA A 260 18.26 -0.32 -1.43
CA ALA A 260 19.59 -0.77 -1.82
C ALA A 260 20.66 0.33 -1.68
N TRP A 261 20.28 1.59 -1.91
CA TRP A 261 21.14 2.75 -1.76
C TRP A 261 21.50 3.03 -0.30
N ARG A 262 20.51 3.03 0.60
CA ARG A 262 20.72 3.18 2.05
C ARG A 262 21.66 2.10 2.59
N VAL A 263 21.44 0.84 2.20
CA VAL A 263 22.31 -0.29 2.57
C VAL A 263 23.73 -0.13 2.00
N LEU A 264 23.87 0.35 0.76
CA LEU A 264 25.20 0.60 0.18
C LEU A 264 25.94 1.74 0.90
N LEU A 265 25.25 2.80 1.31
CA LEU A 265 25.81 3.89 2.11
C LEU A 265 26.16 3.47 3.55
N GLU A 266 25.48 2.46 4.10
CA GLU A 266 25.76 1.91 5.43
C GLU A 266 26.97 0.96 5.40
N GLU A 267 27.10 0.13 4.35
CA GLU A 267 28.17 -0.85 4.21
C GLU A 267 29.47 -0.29 3.57
N ASN A 268 29.40 0.81 2.80
CA ASN A 268 30.54 1.35 2.07
C ASN A 268 30.79 2.83 2.42
N GLU A 269 31.77 3.05 3.28
CA GLU A 269 32.13 4.38 3.78
C GLU A 269 32.72 5.30 2.70
N ASP A 270 33.48 4.76 1.73
CA ASP A 270 34.03 5.55 0.62
C ASP A 270 32.91 6.15 -0.25
N ILE A 271 31.91 5.35 -0.62
CA ILE A 271 30.74 5.79 -1.39
C ILE A 271 29.92 6.81 -0.59
N LYS A 272 29.80 6.62 0.72
CA LYS A 272 29.12 7.56 1.62
C LYS A 272 29.84 8.91 1.70
N LEU A 273 31.16 8.91 1.85
CA LEU A 273 31.97 10.13 1.88
C LEU A 273 31.96 10.83 0.51
N GLU A 274 32.09 10.10 -0.60
CA GLU A 274 31.99 10.67 -1.95
C GLU A 274 30.61 11.31 -2.18
N TRP A 275 29.53 10.67 -1.71
CA TRP A 275 28.18 11.20 -1.82
C TRP A 275 27.97 12.46 -0.99
N GLU A 276 28.36 12.49 0.28
CA GLU A 276 28.22 13.69 1.12
C GLU A 276 29.07 14.86 0.61
N LEU A 277 30.29 14.60 0.10
CA LEU A 277 31.10 15.63 -0.56
C LEU A 277 30.39 16.22 -1.79
N ARG A 278 29.79 15.40 -2.65
CA ARG A 278 28.99 15.87 -3.80
C ARG A 278 27.79 16.72 -3.36
N ARG A 279 27.10 16.34 -2.27
CA ARG A 279 25.99 17.12 -1.70
C ARG A 279 26.45 18.49 -1.19
N ILE A 280 27.56 18.54 -0.45
CA ILE A 280 28.11 19.79 0.09
C ILE A 280 28.52 20.74 -1.04
N LEU A 281 29.21 20.23 -2.08
CA LEU A 281 29.62 21.05 -3.22
C LEU A 281 28.41 21.58 -4.01
N SER A 282 27.43 20.74 -4.33
CA SER A 282 26.22 21.18 -5.05
C SER A 282 25.40 22.22 -4.27
N ALA A 283 25.39 22.15 -2.93
CA ALA A 283 24.74 23.13 -2.07
C ALA A 283 25.52 24.45 -1.91
N ALA A 284 26.80 24.48 -2.28
CA ALA A 284 27.62 25.70 -2.28
C ALA A 284 27.56 26.45 -3.64
N GLU A 285 27.12 25.78 -4.70
CA GLU A 285 26.95 26.34 -6.06
C GLU A 285 25.52 26.90 -6.31
N SER A 286 24.61 26.74 -5.34
CA SER A 286 23.19 27.15 -5.41
C SER A 286 22.88 28.39 -4.56
#